data_AF-A0A2T2N1Y7-F1
#
_entry.id   AF-A0A2T2N1Y7-F1
#
_cell.length_a   1.000
_cell.length_b   1.000
_cell.length_c   1.000
_cell.angle_alpha   90.00
_cell.angle_beta   90.00
_cell.angle_gamma   90.00
#
_symmetry.space_group_name_H-M   'P 1'
#
loop_
_entity.id
_entity.type
_entity.pdbx_description
1 polymer ?
#
loop_
_entity_poly.entity_id
_entity_poly.type
_entity_poly.pdbx_seq_one_letter_code
_entity_poly.pdbx_strand_id
1 'polypeptide(L)'
;MLYEMIGVVRPGRLSEVKEIAKTAGKIVLEKNGVVRGVTNWGTFLLPKPAKKLQSTHNVGHHFIMRFDASARAQHTLRKTMSLDPRLIRYSIVKMGTKFDDIKDVPGQANFRSGD
;
A
#
# COMPACT_ATOMS: atom_id res chain seq x y z
N MET A 1 13.60 -7.60 4.16
CA MET A 1 12.48 -7.99 5.04
C MET A 1 11.20 -7.80 4.27
N LEU A 2 10.23 -8.69 4.44
CA LEU A 2 8.95 -8.58 3.77
C LEU A 2 8.03 -7.58 4.49
N TYR A 3 7.56 -6.60 3.73
CA TYR A 3 6.57 -5.62 4.16
C TYR A 3 5.34 -5.66 3.26
N GLU A 4 4.21 -5.30 3.84
CA GLU A 4 2.96 -5.06 3.13
C GLU A 4 2.51 -3.63 3.40
N MET A 5 2.25 -2.88 2.33
CA MET A 5 1.62 -1.57 2.40
C MET A 5 0.19 -1.67 1.94
N ILE A 6 -0.74 -1.19 2.76
CA ILE A 6 -2.11 -0.91 2.34
C ILE A 6 -2.28 0.60 2.16
N GLY A 7 -2.70 0.99 0.96
CA GLY A 7 -3.00 2.37 0.61
C GLY A 7 -4.49 2.57 0.39
N VAL A 8 -5.05 3.64 0.95
CA VAL A 8 -6.44 4.05 0.77
C VAL A 8 -6.43 5.41 0.09
N VAL A 9 -6.71 5.41 -1.20
CA VAL A 9 -6.70 6.61 -2.06
C VAL A 9 -8.11 7.17 -2.15
N ARG A 10 -8.23 8.49 -2.37
CA ARG A 10 -9.52 9.09 -2.70
C ARG A 10 -10.14 8.42 -3.94
N PRO A 11 -11.45 8.13 -3.94
CA PRO A 11 -12.11 7.51 -5.08
C PRO A 11 -12.36 8.53 -6.20
N GLY A 12 -12.74 8.02 -7.38
CA GLY A 12 -13.17 8.83 -8.52
C GLY A 12 -12.15 8.98 -9.64
N ARG A 13 -10.85 8.74 -9.38
CA ARG A 13 -9.80 8.84 -10.41
C ARG A 13 -8.77 7.71 -10.31
N LEU A 14 -8.94 6.68 -11.14
CA LEU A 14 -8.03 5.51 -11.15
C LEU A 14 -6.57 5.88 -11.48
N SER A 15 -6.34 6.95 -12.24
CA SER A 15 -4.98 7.41 -12.54
C SER A 15 -4.21 7.81 -11.29
N GLU A 16 -4.88 8.35 -10.26
CA GLU A 16 -4.22 8.70 -8.98
C GLU A 16 -3.74 7.45 -8.26
N VAL A 17 -4.56 6.39 -8.24
CA VAL A 17 -4.16 5.09 -7.66
C VAL A 17 -2.93 4.54 -8.38
N LYS A 18 -2.94 4.57 -9.73
CA LYS A 18 -1.82 4.11 -10.55
C LYS A 18 -0.54 4.91 -10.29
N GLU A 19 -0.64 6.23 -10.21
CA GLU A 19 0.51 7.11 -9.93
C GLU A 19 1.10 6.89 -8.55
N ILE A 20 0.26 6.73 -7.52
CA ILE A 20 0.70 6.45 -6.16
C ILE A 20 1.38 5.07 -6.09
N ALA A 21 0.76 4.04 -6.65
CA ALA A 21 1.34 2.70 -6.71
C ALA A 21 2.67 2.68 -7.48
N LYS A 22 2.75 3.40 -8.61
CA LYS A 22 3.98 3.55 -9.40
C LYS A 22 5.08 4.26 -8.61
N THR A 23 4.74 5.34 -7.90
CA THR A 23 5.68 6.09 -7.06
C THR A 23 6.19 5.22 -5.91
N ALA A 24 5.30 4.50 -5.24
CA ALA A 24 5.62 3.58 -4.18
C ALA A 24 6.58 2.46 -4.66
N GLY A 25 6.24 1.82 -5.78
CA GLY A 25 7.09 0.79 -6.39
C GLY A 25 8.45 1.34 -6.83
N LYS A 26 8.49 2.54 -7.42
CA LYS A 26 9.73 3.22 -7.82
C LYS A 26 10.67 3.42 -6.61
N ILE A 27 10.16 3.91 -5.49
CA ILE A 27 10.96 4.10 -4.26
C ILE A 27 11.57 2.78 -3.77
N VAL A 28 10.80 1.69 -3.81
CA VAL A 28 11.29 0.36 -3.42
C VAL A 28 12.42 -0.09 -4.35
N LEU A 29 12.21 -0.01 -5.67
CA LEU A 29 13.18 -0.45 -6.68
C LEU A 29 14.46 0.40 -6.64
N GLU A 30 14.36 1.72 -6.54
CA GLU A 30 15.51 2.65 -6.44
C GLU A 30 16.35 2.43 -5.17
N LYS A 31 15.79 1.80 -4.14
CA LYS A 31 16.49 1.46 -2.90
C LYS A 31 16.90 -0.02 -2.84
N ASN A 32 17.05 -0.66 -4.00
CA ASN A 32 17.45 -2.07 -4.15
C ASN A 32 16.50 -3.04 -3.44
N GLY A 33 15.22 -2.67 -3.32
CA GLY A 33 14.15 -3.56 -2.87
C GLY A 33 13.51 -4.29 -4.05
N VAL A 34 12.70 -5.29 -3.74
CA VAL A 34 11.94 -6.09 -4.72
C VAL A 34 10.46 -5.90 -4.45
N VAL A 35 9.70 -5.52 -5.48
CA VAL A 35 8.24 -5.52 -5.41
C VAL A 35 7.73 -6.92 -5.75
N ARG A 36 7.11 -7.62 -4.79
CA ARG A 36 6.55 -8.96 -5.03
C ARG A 36 5.25 -8.89 -5.82
N GLY A 37 4.43 -7.87 -5.58
CA GLY A 37 3.17 -7.71 -6.28
C GLY A 37 2.37 -6.52 -5.78
N VAL A 38 1.41 -6.12 -6.61
CA VAL A 38 0.44 -5.07 -6.33
C VAL A 38 -0.95 -5.67 -6.57
N THR A 39 -1.82 -5.61 -5.57
CA THR A 39 -3.19 -6.11 -5.65
C THR A 39 -4.17 -4.95 -5.52
N ASN A 40 -5.04 -4.81 -6.50
CA ASN A 40 -6.11 -3.83 -6.48
C ASN A 40 -7.34 -4.42 -5.77
N TRP A 41 -7.76 -3.81 -4.67
CA TRP A 41 -8.95 -4.22 -3.93
C TRP A 41 -10.20 -3.50 -4.44
N GLY A 42 -10.06 -2.28 -4.97
CA GLY A 42 -11.18 -1.47 -5.45
C GLY A 42 -11.72 -0.52 -4.40
N THR A 43 -12.89 0.06 -4.66
CA THR A 43 -13.48 1.08 -3.79
C THR A 43 -14.43 0.47 -2.77
N PHE A 44 -14.20 0.75 -1.49
CA PHE A 44 -15.02 0.28 -0.38
C PHE A 44 -15.33 1.40 0.61
N LEU A 45 -16.33 1.16 1.47
CA LEU A 45 -16.61 2.01 2.61
C LEU A 45 -15.43 2.01 3.59
N LEU A 46 -15.13 3.19 4.14
CA LEU A 46 -14.19 3.32 5.24
C LEU A 46 -14.88 2.88 6.54
N PRO A 47 -14.15 2.29 7.51
CA PRO A 47 -14.73 1.92 8.80
C PRO A 47 -15.38 3.09 9.55
N LYS A 48 -14.87 4.30 9.31
CA LYS A 48 -15.44 5.57 9.75
C LYS A 48 -15.09 6.69 8.74
N PRO A 49 -15.92 7.74 8.62
CA PRO A 49 -15.59 8.90 7.81
C PRO A 49 -14.20 9.45 8.14
N ALA A 50 -13.40 9.72 7.12
CA ALA A 50 -12.04 10.24 7.27
C ALA A 50 -11.95 11.65 6.67
N LYS A 51 -11.49 12.61 7.48
CA LYS A 51 -11.22 13.97 7.01
C LYS A 51 -9.75 14.09 6.59
N LYS A 52 -9.50 14.56 5.37
CA LYS A 52 -8.17 14.83 4.82
C LYS A 52 -8.24 16.13 4.01
N LEU A 53 -7.36 17.09 4.26
CA LEU A 53 -7.33 18.40 3.56
C LEU A 53 -8.71 19.05 3.34
N GLN A 54 -9.50 19.15 4.41
CA GLN A 54 -10.85 19.73 4.41
C GLN A 54 -11.92 18.94 3.62
N SER A 55 -11.62 17.81 2.99
CA SER A 55 -12.63 16.90 2.43
C SER A 55 -12.91 15.73 3.38
N THR A 56 -14.19 15.39 3.51
CA THR A 56 -14.65 14.19 4.22
C THR A 56 -14.86 13.07 3.22
N HIS A 57 -14.26 11.91 3.49
CA HIS A 57 -14.39 10.71 2.65
C HIS A 57 -15.10 9.62 3.44
N ASN A 58 -16.11 9.01 2.82
CA ASN A 58 -16.82 7.84 3.37
C ASN A 58 -16.39 6.55 2.66
N VAL A 59 -15.81 6.68 1.48
CA VAL A 59 -15.32 5.60 0.62
C VAL A 59 -13.87 5.87 0.22
N GLY A 60 -13.11 4.81 -0.02
CA GLY A 60 -11.73 4.89 -0.48
C GLY A 60 -11.37 3.73 -1.40
N HIS A 61 -10.48 4.00 -2.34
CA HIS A 61 -9.92 2.99 -3.24
C HIS A 61 -8.73 2.32 -2.56
N HIS A 62 -8.87 1.03 -2.27
CA HIS A 62 -7.89 0.23 -1.57
C HIS A 62 -6.96 -0.46 -2.57
N PHE A 63 -5.68 -0.44 -2.28
CA PHE A 63 -4.69 -1.27 -2.96
C PHE A 63 -3.64 -1.74 -1.96
N ILE A 64 -3.06 -2.90 -2.24
CA ILE A 64 -1.98 -3.49 -1.47
C ILE A 64 -0.75 -3.61 -2.33
N MET A 65 0.41 -3.31 -1.75
CA MET A 65 1.72 -3.59 -2.35
C MET A 65 2.56 -4.40 -1.37
N ARG A 66 2.99 -5.59 -1.79
CA ARG A 66 3.95 -6.42 -1.05
C ARG A 66 5.34 -6.25 -1.62
N PHE A 67 6.32 -6.03 -0.76
CA PHE A 67 7.68 -5.80 -1.18
C PHE A 67 8.70 -6.24 -0.13
N ASP A 68 9.85 -6.69 -0.61
CA ASP A 68 11.04 -6.89 0.19
C ASP A 68 11.92 -5.65 0.12
N ALA A 69 12.24 -5.08 1.27
CA ALA A 69 13.18 -3.96 1.32
C ALA A 69 13.95 -3.91 2.64
N SER A 70 14.90 -2.99 2.71
CA SER A 70 15.53 -2.58 3.97
C SER A 70 14.60 -1.70 4.79
N ALA A 71 14.81 -1.64 6.11
CA ALA A 71 14.03 -0.77 6.99
C ALA A 71 14.12 0.71 6.58
N ARG A 72 15.28 1.15 6.06
CA ARG A 72 15.49 2.53 5.57
C ARG A 72 14.65 2.83 4.33
N ALA A 73 14.55 1.88 3.40
CA ALA A 73 13.71 2.02 2.21
C ALA A 73 12.23 2.07 2.60
N GLN A 74 11.79 1.19 3.50
CA GLN A 74 10.42 1.22 4.03
C GLN A 74 10.09 2.54 4.72
N HIS A 75 11.01 3.10 5.52
CA HIS A 75 10.80 4.39 6.17
C HIS A 75 10.69 5.54 5.16
N THR A 76 11.49 5.50 4.10
CA THR A 76 11.43 6.48 3.00
C THR A 76 10.10 6.40 2.25
N LEU A 77 9.63 5.18 1.97
CA LEU A 77 8.32 4.94 1.38
C LEU A 77 7.21 5.50 2.29
N ARG A 78 7.24 5.16 3.59
CA ARG A 78 6.29 5.66 4.59
C ARG A 78 6.21 7.19 4.59
N LYS A 79 7.37 7.86 4.63
CA LYS A 79 7.46 9.32 4.62
C LYS A 79 6.86 9.91 3.35
N THR A 80 7.18 9.34 2.19
CA THR A 80 6.66 9.84 0.91
C THR A 80 5.15 9.68 0.80
N MET A 81 4.62 8.52 1.18
CA MET A 81 3.17 8.27 1.19
C MET A 81 2.42 9.18 2.16
N SER A 82 3.04 9.53 3.30
CA SER A 82 2.43 10.45 4.28
C SER A 82 2.17 11.86 3.75
N LEU A 83 2.98 12.28 2.77
CA LEU A 83 2.94 13.61 2.17
C LEU A 83 1.97 13.69 0.99
N ASP A 84 1.54 12.55 0.43
CA ASP A 84 0.61 12.56 -0.70
C ASP A 84 -0.81 12.94 -0.21
N PRO A 85 -1.37 14.07 -0.69
CA PRO A 85 -2.68 14.53 -0.25
C PRO A 85 -3.83 13.64 -0.73
N ARG A 86 -3.63 12.86 -1.79
CA ARG A 86 -4.64 11.98 -2.41
C ARG A 86 -4.81 10.69 -1.62
N LEU A 87 -3.83 10.36 -0.77
CA LEU A 87 -3.85 9.22 0.12
C LEU A 87 -4.59 9.58 1.41
N ILE A 88 -5.81 9.05 1.56
CA ILE A 88 -6.66 9.27 2.73
C ILE A 88 -6.03 8.62 3.97
N ARG A 89 -5.63 7.35 3.83
CA ARG A 89 -4.97 6.55 4.87
C ARG A 89 -3.96 5.60 4.24
N TYR A 90 -2.97 5.22 5.02
CA TYR A 90 -2.06 4.14 4.65
C TYR A 90 -1.53 3.47 5.92
N SER A 91 -1.11 2.22 5.77
CA SER A 91 -0.38 1.50 6.79
C SER A 91 0.68 0.66 6.12
N ILE A 92 1.80 0.44 6.81
CA ILE A 92 2.84 -0.49 6.38
C ILE A 92 3.11 -1.43 7.54
N VAL A 93 3.00 -2.73 7.27
CA VAL A 93 3.15 -3.80 8.26
C VAL A 93 4.33 -4.68 7.86
N LYS A 94 5.12 -5.10 8.84
CA LYS A 94 6.16 -6.11 8.66
C LYS A 94 5.49 -7.50 8.71
N MET A 95 5.63 -8.28 7.65
CA MET A 95 4.88 -9.53 7.49
C MET A 95 5.49 -10.72 8.25
N GLY A 96 6.76 -10.65 8.60
CA GLY A 96 7.43 -11.72 9.34
C GLY A 96 8.81 -11.30 9.83
N THR A 97 9.36 -12.10 10.74
CA THR A 97 10.65 -11.81 11.38
C THR A 97 11.75 -12.71 10.87
N LYS A 98 11.44 -14.00 10.70
CA LYS A 98 12.34 -15.02 10.19
C LYS A 98 12.03 -15.29 8.72
N PHE A 99 12.98 -15.92 8.03
CA PHE A 99 12.80 -16.32 6.64
C PHE A 99 11.66 -17.33 6.48
N ASP A 100 11.57 -18.29 7.40
CA ASP A 100 10.54 -19.33 7.39
C ASP A 100 9.11 -18.75 7.46
N ASP A 101 8.93 -17.61 8.13
CA ASP A 101 7.64 -16.92 8.22
C ASP A 101 7.18 -16.32 6.88
N ILE A 102 8.14 -16.00 5.98
CA ILE A 102 7.89 -15.13 4.82
C ILE A 102 8.08 -15.81 3.45
N LYS A 103 8.67 -17.01 3.43
CA LYS A 103 9.05 -17.70 2.19
C LYS A 103 7.84 -18.08 1.32
N ASP A 104 6.73 -18.44 1.95
CA ASP A 104 5.51 -18.89 1.27
C ASP A 104 4.49 -17.77 1.06
N VAL A 105 4.80 -16.52 1.44
CA VAL A 105 3.89 -15.38 1.29
C VAL A 105 3.90 -14.89 -0.16
N PRO A 106 2.78 -15.02 -0.90
CA PRO A 106 2.73 -14.64 -2.31
C PRO A 106 2.74 -13.12 -2.49
N GLY A 107 3.02 -12.67 -3.71
CA GLY A 107 2.90 -11.26 -4.08
C GLY A 107 1.46 -10.75 -4.17
N GLN A 108 0.47 -11.64 -4.17
CA GLN A 108 -0.96 -11.32 -4.25
C GLN A 108 -1.59 -11.32 -2.86
N ALA A 109 -2.28 -10.24 -2.52
CA ALA A 109 -3.06 -10.11 -1.29
C ALA A 109 -4.54 -10.08 -1.67
N ASN A 110 -5.19 -11.22 -1.82
CA ASN A 110 -6.60 -11.27 -2.20
C ASN A 110 -7.48 -10.83 -1.02
N PHE A 111 -8.48 -9.99 -1.30
CA PHE A 111 -9.43 -9.52 -0.28
C PHE A 111 -10.33 -10.65 0.21
N ARG A 112 -10.77 -11.50 -0.73
CA ARG A 112 -11.46 -12.76 -0.48
C ARG A 112 -10.70 -13.83 -1.25
N SER A 113 -10.27 -14.88 -0.56
CA SER A 113 -9.95 -16.15 -1.21
C SER A 113 -11.22 -16.57 -1.93
N GLY A 114 -11.16 -16.83 -3.25
CA GLY A 114 -12.32 -17.38 -3.95
C GLY A 114 -12.77 -18.67 -3.25
N ASP A 115 -14.08 -18.86 -3.19
CA ASP A 115 -14.68 -20.18 -2.92
C ASP A 115 -14.16 -21.22 -3.93
#